data_AF-A0A7L6N4G5-F1
#
_entry.id   AF-A0A7L6N4G5-F1
#
_cell.length_a   1.000
_cell.length_b   1.000
_cell.length_c   1.000
_cell.angle_alpha   90.00
_cell.angle_beta   90.00
_cell.angle_gamma   90.00
#
_symmetry.space_group_name_H-M   'P 1'
#
loop_
_entity.id
_entity.type
_entity.pdbx_description
1 polymer ?
#
loop_
_entity_poly.entity_id
_entity_poly.type
_entity_poly.pdbx_seq_one_letter_code
_entity_poly.pdbx_strand_id
1 'polypeptide(L)' 'MEDKDYTNDDLIGKCLKCGMVIASIKGKKKKRFCSDRCRWDWWNNHIKEEKLKSRLETNKQNHIVSK' A
#
# COMPACT_ATOMS: atom_id res chain seq x y z
N MET A 1 5.75 1.80 -37.03
CA MET A 1 6.15 1.59 -35.63
C MET A 1 5.53 2.72 -34.84
N GLU A 2 4.47 2.43 -34.10
CA GLU A 2 3.76 3.45 -33.33
C GLU A 2 4.57 3.81 -32.10
N ASP A 3 5.06 5.05 -32.08
CA ASP A 3 5.67 5.66 -30.91
C ASP A 3 4.60 5.79 -29.83
N LYS A 4 4.50 4.79 -28.95
CA LYS A 4 3.68 4.88 -27.73
C LYS A 4 4.30 5.95 -26.84
N ASP A 5 3.79 7.16 -26.98
CA ASP A 5 4.00 8.28 -26.06
C ASP A 5 3.50 7.87 -24.67
N TYR A 6 4.42 7.28 -23.90
CA TYR A 6 4.23 6.94 -22.50
C TYR A 6 4.39 8.25 -21.72
N THR A 7 3.28 8.94 -21.51
CA THR A 7 3.23 10.22 -20.80
C THR A 7 3.89 10.10 -19.42
N ASN A 8 4.73 11.07 -19.08
CA ASN A 8 5.55 11.08 -17.84
C ASN A 8 4.70 11.01 -16.56
N ASP A 9 3.40 11.33 -16.62
CA ASP A 9 2.47 11.28 -15.49
C ASP A 9 2.41 9.91 -14.80
N ASP A 10 2.62 8.84 -15.57
CA ASP A 10 2.52 7.47 -15.09
C ASP A 10 3.63 7.10 -14.07
N LEU A 11 4.67 7.93 -14.00
CA LEU A 11 5.81 7.79 -13.10
C LEU A 11 5.61 8.55 -11.79
N ILE A 12 4.63 9.44 -11.70
CA ILE A 12 4.34 10.22 -10.51
C ILE A 12 3.32 9.46 -9.66
N GLY A 13 3.73 9.10 -8.44
CA GLY A 13 2.89 8.45 -7.44
C GLY A 13 2.87 9.22 -6.13
N LYS A 14 2.14 8.69 -5.14
CA LYS A 14 2.17 9.17 -3.76
C LYS A 14 2.66 8.08 -2.83
N CYS A 15 3.44 8.45 -1.81
CA CYS A 15 3.86 7.52 -0.78
C CYS A 15 2.66 7.03 0.03
N LEU A 16 2.51 5.72 0.18
CA LEU A 16 1.40 5.12 0.94
C LEU A 16 1.43 5.43 2.45
N LYS A 17 2.56 5.92 2.98
CA LYS A 17 2.71 6.25 4.41
C LYS A 17 2.49 7.72 4.69
N CYS A 18 3.17 8.61 3.98
CA CYS A 18 3.17 10.05 4.26
C CYS A 18 2.46 10.90 3.20
N GLY A 19 1.99 10.30 2.10
CA GLY A 19 1.29 11.01 1.02
C GLY A 19 2.18 11.85 0.11
N MET A 20 3.49 11.95 0.39
CA MET A 20 4.41 12.74 -0.44
C MET A 20 4.46 12.24 -1.88
N VAL A 21 4.54 13.18 -2.82
CA VAL A 21 4.72 12.88 -4.24
C VAL A 21 6.08 12.21 -4.46
N ILE A 22 6.08 11.10 -5.17
CA ILE A 22 7.27 10.31 -5.48
C ILE A 22 7.37 10.07 -6.99
N ALA A 23 8.54 10.32 -7.54
CA ALA A 23 8.85 9.99 -8.92
C ALA A 23 9.43 8.56 -9.01
N SER A 24 8.87 7.77 -9.91
CA SER A 24 9.36 6.47 -10.33
C SER A 24 10.26 6.61 -11.56
N ILE A 25 11.17 5.66 -11.76
CA ILE A 25 12.06 5.67 -12.94
C ILE A 25 11.39 4.85 -14.03
N LYS A 26 11.32 5.39 -15.25
CA LYS A 26 10.80 4.68 -16.43
C LYS A 26 11.53 3.34 -16.62
N GLY A 27 10.77 2.29 -16.93
CA GLY A 27 11.32 0.94 -17.11
C GLY A 27 11.67 0.20 -15.82
N LYS A 28 11.46 0.81 -14.64
CA LYS A 28 11.60 0.14 -13.34
C LYS A 28 10.24 -0.01 -12.65
N LYS A 29 10.18 -0.87 -11.64
CA LYS A 29 8.97 -1.02 -10.81
C LYS A 29 8.61 0.33 -10.16
N LYS A 30 7.32 0.68 -10.20
CA LYS A 30 6.79 1.91 -9.59
C LYS A 30 7.13 1.95 -8.10
N LYS A 31 7.62 3.09 -7.61
CA LYS A 31 7.88 3.30 -6.19
C LYS A 31 6.55 3.46 -5.46
N ARG A 32 6.42 2.81 -4.30
CA ARG A 32 5.25 2.93 -3.40
C ARG A 32 5.54 3.77 -2.15
N PHE A 33 6.82 3.92 -1.82
CA PHE A 33 7.28 4.64 -0.64
C PHE A 33 8.38 5.62 -1.01
N CYS A 34 8.43 6.78 -0.34
CA CYS A 34 9.47 7.77 -0.55
C CYS A 34 10.81 7.37 0.10
N SER A 35 10.79 6.48 1.09
CA SER A 35 11.97 6.02 1.81
C SER A 35 11.73 4.66 2.48
N ASP A 36 12.81 3.98 2.85
CA ASP A 36 12.75 2.74 3.63
C ASP A 36 12.08 2.93 4.98
N ARG A 37 12.27 4.10 5.61
CA ARG A 37 11.58 4.44 6.86
C ARG A 37 10.06 4.43 6.69
N CYS A 38 9.55 5.05 5.62
CA CYS A 38 8.11 5.05 5.33
C CYS A 38 7.58 3.65 5.01
N ARG A 39 8.37 2.82 4.33
CA ARG A 39 8.02 1.42 4.10
C ARG A 39 7.89 0.64 5.41
N TRP A 40 8.86 0.79 6.31
CA TRP A 40 8.87 0.08 7.60
C TRP A 40 7.74 0.53 8.52
N ASP A 41 7.53 1.85 8.64
CA ASP A 41 6.43 2.42 9.44
C ASP A 41 5.06 1.92 8.92
N TRP A 42 4.88 1.89 7.60
CA TRP A 42 3.64 1.36 6.98
C TRP A 42 3.44 -0.11 7.30
N TRP A 43 4.48 -0.94 7.17
CA TRP A 43 4.41 -2.37 7.46
C TRP A 43 4.01 -2.66 8.91
N ASN A 44 4.60 -1.93 9.87
CA ASN A 44 4.30 -2.11 11.29
C ASN A 44 2.87 -1.71 11.66
N ASN A 45 2.36 -0.64 11.06
CA ASN A 45 0.97 -0.22 11.30
C ASN A 45 -0.02 -1.15 10.62
N HIS A 46 0.25 -1.51 9.36
CA HIS A 46 -0.63 -2.37 8.59
C HIS A 46 -0.75 -3.77 9.20
N ILE A 47 0.33 -4.38 9.69
CA ILE A 47 0.25 -5.67 10.40
C ILE A 47 -0.63 -5.58 11.64
N LYS A 48 -0.56 -4.49 12.40
CA LYS A 48 -1.41 -4.29 13.59
C LYS A 48 -2.88 -4.21 13.20
N GLU A 49 -3.20 -3.49 12.13
CA GLU A 49 -4.55 -3.38 11.59
C GLU A 49 -5.10 -4.73 11.12
N GLU A 50 -4.32 -5.49 10.35
CA GLU A 50 -4.73 -6.81 9.85
C GLU A 50 -4.96 -7.80 11.00
N LYS A 51 -4.09 -7.78 12.04
CA LYS A 51 -4.29 -8.59 13.25
C LYS A 51 -5.58 -8.21 14.00
N LEU A 52 -5.90 -6.92 14.08
CA LEU A 52 -7.13 -6.46 14.70
C LEU A 52 -8.35 -6.90 13.90
N LYS A 53 -8.34 -6.72 12.57
CA LYS A 53 -9.42 -7.16 11.68
C LYS A 53 -9.68 -8.66 11.81
N SER A 54 -8.63 -9.48 11.73
CA SER A 54 -8.73 -10.94 11.89
C SER A 54 -9.34 -11.35 13.24
N ARG A 55 -8.95 -10.67 14.35
CA ARG A 55 -9.55 -10.91 15.67
C ARG A 55 -11.04 -10.52 15.71
N LEU A 56 -11.40 -9.39 15.12
CA LEU A 56 -12.80 -8.94 15.05
C LEU A 56 -13.66 -9.89 14.21
N GLU A 57 -13.13 -10.40 13.11
CA GLU A 57 -13.80 -11.40 12.27
C GLU A 57 -14.01 -12.71 13.01
N THR A 58 -13.00 -13.18 13.74
CA THR A 58 -13.10 -14.40 14.55
C THR A 58 -14.16 -14.25 15.66
N ASN A 59 -14.19 -13.10 16.34
CA ASN A 59 -15.19 -12.82 17.38
C ASN A 59 -16.62 -12.78 16.82
N LYS A 60 -16.81 -12.22 15.62
CA LYS A 60 -18.12 -12.24 14.93
C LYS A 60 -18.57 -13.65 14.59
N GLN A 61 -17.66 -14.49 14.07
CA GLN A 61 -17.96 -15.89 13.75
C GLN A 61 -18.39 -16.67 15.00
N ASN A 62 -17.68 -16.48 16.12
CA ASN A 62 -18.01 -17.14 17.39
C ASN A 62 -19.39 -16.72 17.93
N HIS A 63 -19.77 -15.44 17.78
CA HIS A 63 -21.09 -14.95 18.19
C HIS A 63 -22.24 -15.53 17.34
N ILE A 64 -22.02 -15.78 16.05
CA ILE A 64 -23.02 -16.38 15.16
C ILE A 64 -23.28 -17.86 15.52
N VAL A 65 -22.23 -18.61 15.86
CA VAL A 65 -22.34 -20.05 16.20
C VAL A 65 -22.93 -20.29 17.59
N SER A 66 -22.90 -19.29 18.48
CA SER A 66 -23.37 -19.40 19.87
C SER A 66 -24.85 -19.03 20.08
N LYS A 67 -25.61 -18.82 19.02
CA LYS A 67 -27.02 -18.37 19.04
C LYS A 67 -27.91 -19.30 18.24
#